data_AF-A0A7D5S1M1-F1
#
_entry.id   AF-A0A7D5S1M1-F1
#
_cell.length_a   1.000
_cell.length_b   1.000
_cell.length_c   1.000
_cell.angle_alpha   90.00
_cell.angle_beta   90.00
_cell.angle_gamma   90.00
#
_symmetry.space_group_name_H-M   'P 1'
#
loop_
_entity.id
_entity.type
_entity.pdbx_description
1 polymer ?
#
loop_
_entity_poly.entity_id
_entity_poly.type
_entity_poly.pdbx_seq_one_letter_code
_entity_poly.pdbx_strand_id
1 'polypeptide(L)'
;MLFYSSRKQNVSHRATLICPQVQVLRKTDEIPAHGELEFASTTSLSNFHAYASYWLLEAPMREEIVENMRELLKDDTSEEVFQPLHGKAAEWGGKPFDDFPSDVVMGLKNKFAYARVNLHASNEQIKKDFALWLAAERKRRNQSTSKKNFNDIDFVSWYESAVLPYLDLTFWATTENVKINQYAIAQAIFTDAYAVGSDVDPLGKLKTTKKKAEYLMNYETIKLLELQITDFANSR
;
A
#
# COMPACT_ATOMS: atom_id res chain seq x y z
N MET A 1 58.91 69.65 -10.79
CA MET A 1 58.95 70.44 -9.54
C MET A 1 57.67 70.14 -8.76
N LEU A 2 57.84 69.76 -7.49
CA LEU A 2 56.85 69.65 -6.41
C LEU A 2 55.92 68.41 -6.32
N PHE A 3 56.01 67.86 -5.11
CA PHE A 3 55.42 66.67 -4.49
C PHE A 3 53.92 66.82 -4.15
N TYR A 4 53.23 65.70 -3.91
CA TYR A 4 52.46 65.35 -2.68
C TYR A 4 51.62 64.09 -2.98
N SER A 5 51.96 62.89 -2.48
CA SER A 5 51.60 62.33 -1.17
C SER A 5 50.11 62.44 -0.82
N SER A 6 49.37 61.34 -0.94
CA SER A 6 48.30 61.02 0.02
C SER A 6 47.97 59.53 0.02
N ARG A 7 48.35 58.86 1.13
CA ARG A 7 47.88 57.53 1.51
C ARG A 7 46.44 57.66 2.01
N LYS A 8 45.55 56.76 1.55
CA LYS A 8 44.40 56.33 2.34
C LYS A 8 44.44 54.82 2.49
N GLN A 9 44.61 54.39 3.74
CA GLN A 9 44.41 53.02 4.19
C GLN A 9 42.91 52.71 4.08
N ASN A 10 42.57 51.59 3.47
CA ASN A 10 41.23 51.02 3.55
C ASN A 10 41.34 49.66 4.21
N VAL A 11 40.74 49.56 5.39
CA VAL A 11 40.74 48.38 6.27
C VAL A 11 39.77 47.37 5.68
N SER A 12 40.30 46.22 5.25
CA SER A 12 39.53 45.08 4.75
C SER A 12 39.06 44.24 5.94
N HIS A 13 37.79 44.38 6.32
CA HIS A 13 37.14 43.40 7.19
C HIS A 13 36.59 42.27 6.32
N ARG A 14 37.38 41.21 6.14
CA ARG A 14 36.89 39.90 5.70
C ARG A 14 36.22 39.22 6.89
N ALA A 15 34.90 39.14 6.86
CA ALA A 15 34.15 38.19 7.68
C ALA A 15 34.39 36.77 7.12
N THR A 16 35.20 35.97 7.81
CA THR A 16 35.35 34.55 7.55
C THR A 16 34.10 33.84 8.10
N LEU A 17 33.16 33.50 7.22
CA LEU A 17 32.12 32.52 7.56
C LEU A 17 32.79 31.15 7.67
N ILE A 18 32.98 30.71 8.91
CA ILE A 18 33.37 29.33 9.23
C ILE A 18 32.18 28.45 8.88
N CYS A 19 32.29 27.76 7.75
CA CYS A 19 31.38 26.69 7.36
C CYS A 19 31.68 25.48 8.26
N PRO A 20 30.74 24.96 9.08
CA PRO A 20 30.99 23.76 9.85
C PRO A 20 31.13 22.58 8.87
N GLN A 21 32.23 21.85 9.03
CA GLN A 21 32.53 20.65 8.26
C GLN A 21 31.38 19.65 8.33
N VAL A 22 30.89 19.26 7.15
CA VAL A 22 30.10 18.05 6.94
C VAL A 22 30.98 16.86 7.32
N GLN A 23 30.75 16.30 8.50
CA GLN A 23 31.32 15.01 8.86
C GLN A 23 30.66 13.94 8.00
N VAL A 24 31.47 13.32 7.14
CA VAL A 24 31.13 12.10 6.42
C VAL A 24 30.96 10.99 7.45
N LEU A 25 29.70 10.68 7.77
CA LEU A 25 29.33 9.53 8.61
C LEU A 25 29.75 8.26 7.88
N ARG A 26 30.73 7.57 8.49
CA ARG A 26 31.18 6.24 8.09
C ARG A 26 30.03 5.26 8.33
N LYS A 27 29.80 4.44 7.32
CA LYS A 27 28.86 3.32 7.30
C LYS A 27 29.38 2.24 8.27
N THR A 28 28.70 2.08 9.40
CA THR A 28 28.79 0.87 10.22
C THR A 28 27.46 0.14 10.06
N ASP A 29 27.54 -1.06 9.48
CA ASP A 29 26.45 -1.99 9.27
C ASP A 29 26.01 -2.58 10.61
N GLU A 30 25.11 -1.89 11.32
CA GLU A 30 24.29 -2.46 12.38
C GLU A 30 22.85 -2.01 12.12
N ILE A 31 21.96 -2.95 11.79
CA ILE A 31 20.53 -2.69 11.70
C ILE A 31 20.01 -2.60 13.13
N PRO A 32 19.60 -1.43 13.64
CA PRO A 32 19.09 -1.32 15.00
C PRO A 32 17.79 -2.14 15.10
N ALA A 33 17.78 -3.12 16.01
CA ALA A 33 16.55 -3.76 16.44
C ALA A 33 15.66 -2.68 17.07
N HIS A 34 14.51 -2.42 16.44
CA HIS A 34 13.52 -1.41 16.83
C HIS A 34 13.95 0.06 16.72
N GLY A 35 14.87 0.40 15.83
CA GLY A 35 15.08 1.80 15.44
C GLY A 35 13.86 2.30 14.67
N GLU A 36 13.14 3.27 15.24
CA GLU A 36 12.15 4.06 14.52
C GLU A 36 12.86 4.67 13.30
N LEU A 37 12.53 4.18 12.10
CA LEU A 37 12.97 4.82 10.86
C LEU A 37 12.27 6.17 10.81
N GLU A 38 12.98 7.24 11.18
CA GLU A 38 12.51 8.60 10.96
C GLU A 38 12.60 8.92 9.46
N PHE A 39 11.44 8.98 8.82
CA PHE A 39 11.31 9.40 7.43
C PHE A 39 11.08 10.91 7.38
N ALA A 40 11.87 11.63 6.59
CA ALA A 40 11.81 13.10 6.53
C ALA A 40 10.48 13.63 5.94
N SER A 41 9.86 12.86 5.04
CA SER A 41 8.65 13.28 4.34
C SER A 41 7.41 12.41 4.55
N THR A 42 7.55 11.19 5.10
CA THR A 42 6.41 10.27 5.27
C THR A 42 6.40 9.54 6.61
N THR A 43 5.51 9.88 7.53
CA THR A 43 5.41 9.19 8.83
C THR A 43 4.16 8.32 8.92
N SER A 44 4.26 7.18 9.61
CA SER A 44 3.08 6.37 9.92
C SER A 44 2.15 7.15 10.86
N LEU A 45 0.86 7.07 10.59
CA LEU A 45 -0.16 7.71 11.42
C LEU A 45 -0.48 6.86 12.65
N SER A 46 -0.42 7.47 13.84
CA SER A 46 -1.03 6.90 15.06
C SER A 46 -2.51 7.31 15.17
N ASN A 47 -3.31 6.49 15.87
CA ASN A 47 -4.77 6.64 16.06
C ASN A 47 -5.21 8.08 16.36
N PHE A 48 -4.49 8.76 17.27
CA PHE A 48 -4.83 10.10 17.71
C PHE A 48 -4.67 11.13 16.59
N HIS A 49 -3.64 11.01 15.75
CA HIS A 49 -3.36 12.01 14.72
C HIS A 49 -4.35 11.95 13.57
N ALA A 50 -4.73 10.75 13.10
CA ALA A 50 -5.70 10.60 12.00
C ALA A 50 -7.10 11.09 12.42
N TYR A 51 -7.56 10.67 13.60
CA TYR A 51 -8.85 11.10 14.15
C TYR A 51 -8.85 12.58 14.54
N ALA A 52 -7.81 13.09 15.20
CA ALA A 52 -7.74 14.51 15.51
C ALA A 52 -7.64 15.35 14.23
N SER A 53 -6.91 14.92 13.20
CA SER A 53 -6.89 15.69 11.95
C SER A 53 -8.23 15.69 11.23
N TYR A 54 -8.96 14.57 11.22
CA TYR A 54 -10.25 14.47 10.53
C TYR A 54 -11.40 15.10 11.32
N TRP A 55 -11.36 15.04 12.66
CA TRP A 55 -12.44 15.46 13.54
C TRP A 55 -12.22 16.83 14.18
N LEU A 56 -10.97 17.26 14.41
CA LEU A 56 -10.64 18.54 15.07
C LEU A 56 -10.20 19.66 14.12
N LEU A 57 -9.66 19.40 12.93
CA LEU A 57 -9.02 20.47 12.14
C LEU A 57 -9.94 21.21 11.15
N GLU A 58 -11.06 20.64 10.68
CA GLU A 58 -11.79 21.28 9.55
C GLU A 58 -13.32 21.27 9.61
N ALA A 59 -13.98 20.80 10.67
CA ALA A 59 -15.45 20.89 10.71
C ALA A 59 -15.88 22.33 11.08
N PRO A 60 -16.49 23.13 10.16
CA PRO A 60 -17.01 24.46 10.49
C PRO A 60 -18.11 24.42 11.56
N MET A 61 -18.68 23.23 11.80
CA MET A 61 -19.69 22.94 12.83
C MET A 61 -19.11 22.24 14.07
N ARG A 62 -17.80 22.31 14.34
CA ARG A 62 -17.21 21.64 15.52
C ARG A 62 -17.97 21.96 16.81
N GLU A 63 -18.21 23.25 17.07
CA GLU A 63 -18.92 23.68 18.28
C GLU A 63 -20.39 23.24 18.27
N GLU A 64 -21.04 23.24 17.11
CA GLU A 64 -22.45 22.81 16.96
C GLU A 64 -22.62 21.30 17.12
N ILE A 65 -21.68 20.49 16.62
CA ILE A 65 -21.69 19.04 16.80
C ILE A 65 -21.41 18.69 18.26
N VAL A 66 -20.47 19.37 18.91
CA VAL A 66 -20.19 19.18 20.34
C VAL A 66 -21.40 19.57 21.18
N GLU A 67 -22.08 20.67 20.86
CA GLU A 67 -23.28 21.11 21.58
C GLU A 67 -24.48 20.21 21.30
N ASN A 68 -24.70 19.79 20.05
CA ASN A 68 -25.77 18.85 19.70
C ASN A 68 -25.56 17.48 20.33
N MET A 69 -24.31 16.99 20.40
CA MET A 69 -24.00 15.75 21.14
C MET A 69 -24.20 15.92 22.63
N ARG A 70 -23.79 17.06 23.20
CA ARG A 70 -24.05 17.39 24.61
C ARG A 70 -25.56 17.39 24.89
N GLU A 71 -26.35 17.97 23.98
CA GLU A 71 -27.81 18.06 24.08
C GLU A 71 -28.53 16.72 23.92
N LEU A 72 -28.13 15.91 22.94
CA LEU A 72 -28.62 14.54 22.74
C LEU A 72 -28.36 13.63 23.93
N LEU A 73 -27.32 13.91 24.71
CA LEU A 73 -26.90 13.10 25.84
C LEU A 73 -27.35 13.66 27.20
N LYS A 74 -28.12 14.77 27.23
CA LYS A 74 -28.62 15.40 28.47
C LYS A 74 -29.46 14.45 29.35
N ASP A 75 -30.04 13.39 28.79
CA ASP A 75 -30.97 12.51 29.50
C ASP A 75 -30.34 11.23 30.07
N ASP A 76 -29.06 10.92 29.78
CA ASP A 76 -28.47 9.64 30.24
C ASP A 76 -26.99 9.72 30.66
N THR A 77 -26.45 10.92 30.90
CA THR A 77 -25.03 11.06 31.30
C THR A 77 -24.87 11.30 32.79
N SER A 78 -24.50 10.25 33.52
CA SER A 78 -23.49 10.44 34.56
C SER A 78 -22.25 11.09 33.92
N GLU A 79 -21.63 12.06 34.59
CA GLU A 79 -20.40 12.75 34.14
C GLU A 79 -19.25 11.80 33.75
N GLU A 80 -19.37 10.49 34.02
CA GLU A 80 -18.38 9.47 33.69
C GLU A 80 -18.28 9.15 32.18
N VAL A 81 -19.31 9.39 31.37
CA VAL A 81 -19.27 9.08 29.92
C VAL A 81 -18.33 10.02 29.17
N PHE A 82 -18.15 11.25 29.67
CA PHE A 82 -17.21 12.24 29.16
C PHE A 82 -15.98 12.38 30.05
N GLN A 83 -15.53 11.31 30.73
CA GLN A 83 -14.16 11.32 31.22
C GLN A 83 -13.24 11.66 30.04
N PRO A 84 -12.32 12.62 30.23
CA PRO A 84 -11.54 13.15 29.14
C PRO A 84 -10.85 11.99 28.43
N LEU A 85 -11.11 11.86 27.13
CA LEU A 85 -10.47 10.90 26.23
C LEU A 85 -8.93 10.92 26.38
N HIS A 86 -8.34 11.95 27.01
CA HIS A 86 -6.96 12.01 27.46
C HIS A 86 -6.44 10.76 28.19
N GLY A 87 -7.24 10.10 29.04
CA GLY A 87 -6.80 8.90 29.76
C GLY A 87 -6.69 7.66 28.86
N LYS A 88 -7.69 7.45 27.98
CA LYS A 88 -7.71 6.34 27.02
C LYS A 88 -6.86 6.61 25.76
N ALA A 89 -6.59 7.86 25.44
CA ALA A 89 -5.72 8.25 24.34
C ALA A 89 -4.28 7.76 24.54
N ALA A 90 -3.80 7.66 25.79
CA ALA A 90 -2.51 7.05 26.11
C ALA A 90 -2.51 5.53 25.86
N GLU A 91 -3.61 4.84 26.19
CA GLU A 91 -3.78 3.40 25.95
C GLU A 91 -3.96 3.08 24.46
N TRP A 92 -4.60 3.96 23.70
CA TRP A 92 -4.82 3.84 22.26
C TRP A 92 -3.64 4.34 21.42
N GLY A 93 -2.80 5.22 21.99
CA GLY A 93 -1.63 5.83 21.34
C GLY A 93 -0.52 4.83 21.02
N GLY A 94 -0.54 3.64 21.63
CA GLY A 94 0.44 2.57 21.39
C GLY A 94 0.00 1.49 20.40
N LYS A 95 -1.25 1.50 19.91
CA LYS A 95 -1.74 0.46 18.99
C LYS A 95 -1.73 0.98 17.54
N PRO A 96 -1.03 0.32 16.60
CA PRO A 96 -1.12 0.64 15.17
C PRO A 96 -2.57 0.60 14.67
N PHE A 97 -2.89 1.46 13.72
CA PHE A 97 -4.22 1.61 13.08
C PHE A 97 -4.68 0.39 12.26
N ASP A 98 -4.03 -0.77 12.40
CA ASP A 98 -4.22 -1.90 11.48
C ASP A 98 -5.42 -2.79 11.81
N ASP A 99 -5.97 -2.63 13.00
CA ASP A 99 -7.06 -3.43 13.54
C ASP A 99 -8.24 -2.54 13.93
N PHE A 100 -8.79 -1.78 12.97
CA PHE A 100 -10.12 -1.22 13.19
C PHE A 100 -11.10 -2.35 13.54
N PRO A 101 -11.93 -2.22 14.59
CA PRO A 101 -12.95 -3.20 14.89
C PRO A 101 -13.87 -3.47 13.69
N SER A 102 -14.18 -2.45 12.89
CA SER A 102 -14.93 -2.59 11.65
C SER A 102 -14.18 -3.39 10.59
N ASP A 103 -12.87 -3.22 10.43
CA ASP A 103 -12.05 -3.99 9.49
C ASP A 103 -11.83 -5.42 9.98
N VAL A 104 -11.79 -5.63 11.29
CA VAL A 104 -11.81 -6.96 11.92
C VAL A 104 -13.11 -7.69 11.59
N VAL A 105 -14.25 -7.01 11.79
CA VAL A 105 -15.59 -7.55 11.54
C VAL A 105 -15.84 -7.79 10.04
N MET A 106 -15.31 -6.92 9.17
CA MET A 106 -15.43 -7.04 7.71
C MET A 106 -14.33 -7.91 7.05
N GLY A 107 -13.41 -8.49 7.82
CA GLY A 107 -12.29 -9.27 7.27
C GLY A 107 -11.32 -8.46 6.39
N LEU A 108 -11.26 -7.14 6.60
CA LEU A 108 -10.36 -6.20 5.95
C LEU A 108 -9.06 -5.95 6.71
N LYS A 109 -8.83 -6.69 7.82
CA LYS A 109 -7.59 -6.61 8.60
C LYS A 109 -6.36 -6.49 7.70
N ASN A 110 -5.53 -5.48 7.98
CA ASN A 110 -4.26 -5.25 7.29
C ASN A 110 -4.32 -4.88 5.80
N LYS A 111 -5.49 -4.59 5.20
CA LYS A 111 -5.57 -4.28 3.75
C LYS A 111 -5.09 -2.87 3.40
N PHE A 112 -5.32 -1.89 4.27
CA PHE A 112 -4.96 -0.49 4.03
C PHE A 112 -3.95 0.02 5.04
N ALA A 113 -3.08 0.93 4.60
CA ALA A 113 -2.09 1.62 5.42
C ALA A 113 -2.17 3.12 5.11
N TYR A 114 -2.04 3.96 6.14
CA TYR A 114 -2.14 5.41 6.02
C TYR A 114 -0.80 6.07 6.37
N ALA A 115 -0.40 7.07 5.59
CA ALA A 115 0.83 7.83 5.79
C ALA A 115 0.53 9.34 5.80
N ARG A 116 1.21 10.10 6.67
CA ARG A 116 1.27 11.56 6.57
C ARG A 116 2.37 11.95 5.61
N VAL A 117 2.07 12.80 4.65
CA VAL A 117 3.04 13.30 3.67
C VAL A 117 3.33 14.78 3.94
N ASN A 118 4.61 15.14 4.06
CA ASN A 118 5.04 16.53 4.17
C ASN A 118 5.07 17.18 2.79
N LEU A 119 4.12 18.07 2.51
CA LEU A 119 3.99 18.74 1.22
C LEU A 119 5.10 19.77 0.92
N HIS A 120 5.93 20.13 1.91
CA HIS A 120 7.09 20.99 1.70
C HIS A 120 8.32 20.23 1.19
N ALA A 121 8.31 18.89 1.27
CA ALA A 121 9.39 18.07 0.75
C ALA A 121 9.36 18.06 -0.79
N SER A 122 10.51 17.84 -1.42
CA SER A 122 10.56 17.66 -2.88
C SER A 122 9.84 16.37 -3.29
N ASN A 123 9.28 16.34 -4.50
CA ASN A 123 8.62 15.15 -5.05
C ASN A 123 9.53 13.91 -4.99
N GLU A 124 10.82 14.10 -5.24
CA GLU A 124 11.80 13.02 -5.29
C GLU A 124 12.11 12.48 -3.89
N GLN A 125 12.10 13.36 -2.87
CA GLN A 125 12.21 12.95 -1.47
C GLN A 125 10.97 12.18 -1.02
N ILE A 126 9.77 12.68 -1.37
CA ILE A 126 8.49 12.02 -1.04
C ILE A 126 8.45 10.61 -1.62
N LYS A 127 8.76 10.44 -2.91
CA LYS A 127 8.79 9.12 -3.56
C LYS A 127 9.77 8.16 -2.88
N LYS A 128 10.98 8.65 -2.55
CA LYS A 128 12.02 7.85 -1.91
C LYS A 128 11.61 7.39 -0.52
N ASP A 129 11.16 8.31 0.34
CA ASP A 129 10.75 7.98 1.70
C ASP A 129 9.50 7.11 1.70
N PHE A 130 8.53 7.40 0.83
CA PHE A 130 7.33 6.59 0.69
C PHE A 130 7.66 5.15 0.25
N ALA A 131 8.60 4.96 -0.66
CA ALA A 131 9.04 3.64 -1.08
C ALA A 131 9.70 2.85 0.06
N LEU A 132 10.52 3.52 0.88
CA LEU A 132 11.16 2.92 2.05
C LEU A 132 10.13 2.58 3.14
N TRP A 133 9.22 3.50 3.45
CA TRP A 133 8.12 3.32 4.38
C TRP A 133 7.24 2.14 3.95
N LEU A 134 6.83 2.08 2.68
CA LEU A 134 5.99 1.02 2.14
C LEU A 134 6.68 -0.35 2.23
N ALA A 135 7.99 -0.42 2.01
CA ALA A 135 8.76 -1.66 2.16
C ALA A 135 8.83 -2.12 3.64
N ALA A 136 9.09 -1.19 4.56
CA ALA A 136 9.11 -1.48 5.99
C ALA A 136 7.72 -1.93 6.49
N GLU A 137 6.67 -1.27 6.03
CA GLU A 137 5.30 -1.54 6.41
C GLU A 137 4.81 -2.90 5.91
N ARG A 138 5.09 -3.24 4.65
CA ARG A 138 4.83 -4.58 4.10
C ARG A 138 5.54 -5.68 4.87
N LYS A 139 6.81 -5.46 5.21
CA LYS A 139 7.59 -6.39 6.04
C LYS A 139 6.96 -6.56 7.43
N ARG A 140 6.56 -5.46 8.07
CA ARG A 140 5.91 -5.46 9.38
C ARG A 140 4.60 -6.26 9.38
N ARG A 141 3.81 -6.15 8.30
CA ARG A 141 2.54 -6.87 8.11
C ARG A 141 2.69 -8.29 7.55
N ASN A 142 3.93 -8.76 7.33
CA ASN A 142 4.22 -10.02 6.65
C ASN A 142 3.51 -10.16 5.29
N GLN A 143 3.34 -9.03 4.59
CA GLN A 143 2.73 -9.01 3.27
C GLN A 143 3.83 -9.05 2.22
N SER A 144 3.79 -10.07 1.36
CA SER A 144 4.67 -10.12 0.20
C SER A 144 4.20 -9.10 -0.84
N THR A 145 5.13 -8.38 -1.47
CA THR A 145 4.78 -7.64 -2.68
C THR A 145 4.35 -8.63 -3.74
N SER A 146 3.12 -8.48 -4.27
CA SER A 146 2.83 -9.10 -5.55
C SER A 146 3.81 -8.52 -6.56
N LYS A 147 4.63 -9.41 -7.12
CA LYS A 147 5.91 -9.03 -7.70
C LYS A 147 5.83 -8.62 -9.17
N LYS A 148 4.67 -8.67 -9.82
CA LYS A 148 4.62 -8.44 -11.27
C LYS A 148 3.24 -7.99 -11.75
N ASN A 149 3.21 -6.90 -12.50
CA ASN A 149 2.10 -6.62 -13.42
C ASN A 149 2.07 -7.72 -14.47
N PHE A 150 0.88 -8.10 -14.92
CA PHE A 150 0.74 -9.09 -15.97
C PHE A 150 1.16 -8.49 -17.30
N ASN A 151 2.03 -9.20 -18.03
CA ASN A 151 2.48 -8.76 -19.34
C ASN A 151 1.93 -9.68 -20.45
N ASP A 152 2.16 -9.32 -21.70
CA ASP A 152 1.66 -10.08 -22.85
C ASP A 152 2.08 -11.56 -22.84
N ILE A 153 3.26 -11.88 -22.30
CA ILE A 153 3.74 -13.26 -22.15
C ILE A 153 2.86 -14.04 -21.18
N ASP A 154 2.43 -13.42 -20.09
CA ASP A 154 1.52 -14.03 -19.12
C ASP A 154 0.15 -14.31 -19.77
N PHE A 155 -0.38 -13.36 -20.57
CA PHE A 155 -1.64 -13.53 -21.29
C PHE A 155 -1.56 -14.60 -22.39
N VAL A 156 -0.47 -14.62 -23.19
CA VAL A 156 -0.23 -15.66 -24.20
C VAL A 156 -0.14 -17.04 -23.53
N SER A 157 0.57 -17.13 -22.41
CA SER A 157 0.67 -18.37 -21.63
C SER A 157 -0.68 -18.88 -21.10
N TRP A 158 -1.61 -17.98 -20.75
CA TRP A 158 -2.98 -18.35 -20.36
C TRP A 158 -3.84 -18.76 -21.55
N TYR A 159 -3.70 -18.04 -22.67
CA TYR A 159 -4.38 -18.36 -23.93
C TYR A 159 -3.99 -19.73 -24.47
N GLU A 160 -2.69 -20.01 -24.60
CA GLU A 160 -2.16 -21.29 -25.09
C GLU A 160 -2.52 -22.47 -24.18
N SER A 161 -2.68 -22.21 -22.88
CA SER A 161 -3.13 -23.23 -21.92
C SER A 161 -4.66 -23.32 -21.84
N ALA A 162 -5.40 -22.56 -22.64
CA ALA A 162 -6.85 -22.53 -22.68
C ALA A 162 -7.49 -22.40 -21.28
N VAL A 163 -6.95 -21.45 -20.48
CA VAL A 163 -7.42 -21.19 -19.12
C VAL A 163 -8.87 -20.71 -19.11
N LEU A 164 -9.27 -19.85 -20.05
CA LEU A 164 -10.64 -19.33 -20.14
C LEU A 164 -11.66 -20.42 -20.50
N PRO A 165 -11.48 -21.23 -21.57
CA PRO A 165 -12.37 -22.36 -21.84
C PRO A 165 -12.52 -23.34 -20.66
N TYR A 166 -11.44 -23.58 -19.92
CA TYR A 166 -11.50 -24.38 -18.70
C TYR A 166 -12.40 -23.75 -17.64
N LEU A 167 -12.21 -22.46 -17.35
CA LEU A 167 -13.03 -21.73 -16.39
C LEU A 167 -14.51 -21.72 -16.79
N ASP A 168 -14.83 -21.44 -18.05
CA ASP A 168 -16.20 -21.43 -18.57
C ASP A 168 -16.90 -22.79 -18.35
N LEU A 169 -16.25 -23.89 -18.72
CA LEU A 169 -16.80 -25.24 -18.51
C LEU A 169 -16.96 -25.57 -17.03
N THR A 170 -16.02 -25.16 -16.18
CA THR A 170 -16.12 -25.41 -14.73
C THR A 170 -17.21 -24.59 -14.05
N PHE A 171 -17.39 -23.33 -14.43
CA PHE A 171 -18.47 -22.49 -13.91
C PHE A 171 -19.82 -22.99 -14.41
N TRP A 172 -19.95 -23.30 -15.70
CA TRP A 172 -21.17 -23.90 -16.24
C TRP A 172 -21.54 -25.19 -15.51
N ALA A 173 -20.60 -26.12 -15.34
CA ALA A 173 -20.81 -27.37 -14.60
C ALA A 173 -21.28 -27.13 -13.16
N THR A 174 -20.70 -26.12 -12.51
CA THR A 174 -21.04 -25.73 -11.14
C THR A 174 -22.46 -25.15 -11.06
N THR A 175 -22.82 -24.26 -11.99
CA THR A 175 -24.15 -23.63 -12.07
C THR A 175 -25.24 -24.67 -12.36
N GLU A 176 -24.98 -25.63 -13.23
CA GLU A 176 -25.93 -26.71 -13.57
C GLU A 176 -25.91 -27.87 -12.56
N ASN A 177 -25.03 -27.84 -11.56
CA ASN A 177 -24.80 -28.93 -10.60
C ASN A 177 -24.50 -30.29 -11.28
N VAL A 178 -23.76 -30.26 -12.39
CA VAL A 178 -23.36 -31.44 -13.17
C VAL A 178 -21.86 -31.70 -12.96
N LYS A 179 -21.47 -32.98 -12.86
CA LYS A 179 -20.07 -33.38 -12.84
C LYS A 179 -19.61 -33.75 -14.24
N ILE A 180 -18.69 -32.97 -14.81
CA ILE A 180 -18.05 -33.29 -16.10
C ILE A 180 -16.81 -34.16 -15.86
N ASN A 181 -16.68 -35.24 -16.62
CA ASN A 181 -15.47 -36.07 -16.60
C ASN A 181 -14.26 -35.25 -17.07
N GLN A 182 -13.12 -35.36 -16.38
CA GLN A 182 -11.88 -34.67 -16.76
C GLN A 182 -11.44 -34.99 -18.20
N TYR A 183 -11.66 -36.22 -18.68
CA TYR A 183 -11.40 -36.58 -20.07
C TYR A 183 -12.28 -35.80 -21.05
N ALA A 184 -13.56 -35.61 -20.72
CA ALA A 184 -14.47 -34.84 -21.56
C ALA A 184 -14.09 -33.34 -21.59
N ILE A 185 -13.66 -32.78 -20.46
CA ILE A 185 -13.12 -31.41 -20.41
C ILE A 185 -11.86 -31.31 -21.27
N ALA A 186 -10.90 -32.23 -21.10
CA ALA A 186 -9.66 -32.22 -21.88
C ALA A 186 -9.92 -32.35 -23.38
N GLN A 187 -10.86 -33.22 -23.77
CA GLN A 187 -11.26 -33.40 -25.17
C GLN A 187 -11.95 -32.17 -25.76
N ALA A 188 -12.79 -31.48 -24.98
CA ALA A 188 -13.45 -30.26 -25.42
C ALA A 188 -12.47 -29.09 -25.62
N ILE A 189 -11.44 -29.00 -24.77
CA ILE A 189 -10.48 -27.89 -24.77
C ILE A 189 -9.30 -28.14 -25.73
N PHE A 190 -8.77 -29.36 -25.77
CA PHE A 190 -7.56 -29.72 -26.52
C PHE A 190 -7.87 -30.65 -27.68
N THR A 191 -8.66 -30.18 -28.64
CA THR A 191 -9.05 -30.98 -29.81
C THR A 191 -7.86 -31.46 -30.64
N ASP A 192 -6.77 -30.69 -30.64
CA ASP A 192 -5.49 -30.99 -31.28
C ASP A 192 -4.75 -32.15 -30.62
N ALA A 193 -4.84 -32.29 -29.30
CA ALA A 193 -4.15 -33.34 -28.55
C ALA A 193 -4.71 -34.74 -28.85
N TYR A 194 -5.94 -34.84 -29.36
CA TYR A 194 -6.57 -36.11 -29.75
C TYR A 194 -6.45 -36.41 -31.26
N ALA A 195 -5.77 -35.57 -32.04
CA ALA A 195 -5.51 -35.86 -33.44
C ALA A 195 -4.65 -37.13 -33.60
N VAL A 196 -4.92 -37.91 -34.65
CA VAL A 196 -4.18 -39.16 -34.94
C VAL A 196 -2.70 -38.86 -35.11
N GLY A 197 -1.86 -39.45 -34.26
CA GLY A 197 -0.40 -39.25 -34.27
C GLY A 197 0.11 -38.13 -33.35
N SER A 198 -0.73 -37.56 -32.49
CA SER A 198 -0.29 -36.63 -31.45
C SER A 198 0.33 -37.36 -30.27
N ASP A 199 1.54 -36.97 -29.87
CA ASP A 199 2.24 -37.48 -28.68
C ASP A 199 1.88 -36.67 -27.40
N VAL A 200 0.91 -35.77 -27.48
CA VAL A 200 0.55 -34.88 -26.38
C VAL A 200 -0.39 -35.58 -25.41
N ASP A 201 -0.02 -35.66 -24.12
CA ASP A 201 -0.93 -36.11 -23.06
C ASP A 201 -1.96 -35.01 -22.71
N PRO A 202 -3.24 -35.18 -23.07
CA PRO A 202 -4.28 -34.16 -22.85
C PRO A 202 -4.59 -33.99 -21.35
N LEU A 203 -4.44 -35.02 -20.52
CA LEU A 203 -4.68 -34.91 -19.08
C LEU A 203 -3.55 -34.18 -18.37
N GLY A 204 -2.29 -34.42 -18.78
CA GLY A 204 -1.13 -33.67 -18.32
C GLY A 204 -1.26 -32.18 -18.62
N LYS A 205 -1.71 -31.82 -19.83
CA LYS A 205 -2.04 -30.42 -20.19
C LYS A 205 -3.15 -29.87 -19.31
N LEU A 206 -4.27 -30.60 -19.14
CA LEU A 206 -5.39 -30.18 -18.30
C LEU A 206 -4.98 -29.89 -16.85
N LYS A 207 -4.08 -30.71 -16.28
CA LYS A 207 -3.54 -30.48 -14.93
C LYS A 207 -2.79 -29.15 -14.81
N THR A 208 -2.05 -28.78 -15.86
CA THR A 208 -1.33 -27.50 -15.93
C THR A 208 -2.30 -26.33 -16.08
N THR A 209 -3.29 -26.47 -16.96
CA THR A 209 -4.37 -25.49 -17.15
C THR A 209 -5.13 -25.24 -15.85
N LYS A 210 -5.50 -26.31 -15.14
CA LYS A 210 -6.17 -26.20 -13.83
C LYS A 210 -5.37 -25.37 -12.84
N LYS A 211 -4.07 -25.60 -12.71
CA LYS A 211 -3.21 -24.80 -11.81
C LYS A 211 -3.17 -23.32 -12.20
N LYS A 212 -3.10 -23.03 -13.51
CA LYS A 212 -3.13 -21.64 -14.01
C LYS A 212 -4.50 -20.99 -13.77
N ALA A 213 -5.58 -21.73 -13.94
CA ALA A 213 -6.93 -21.28 -13.66
C ALA A 213 -7.13 -20.99 -12.17
N GLU A 214 -6.68 -21.88 -11.27
CA GLU A 214 -6.70 -21.66 -9.83
C GLU A 214 -5.89 -20.43 -9.42
N TYR A 215 -4.72 -20.23 -10.04
CA TYR A 215 -3.91 -19.04 -9.85
C TYR A 215 -4.64 -17.77 -10.32
N LEU A 216 -5.27 -17.81 -11.50
CA LEU A 216 -6.01 -16.67 -12.06
C LEU A 216 -7.23 -16.31 -11.19
N MET A 217 -7.91 -17.32 -10.65
CA MET A 217 -9.09 -17.16 -9.79
C MET A 217 -8.75 -16.82 -8.34
N ASN A 218 -7.46 -16.77 -7.98
CA ASN A 218 -7.05 -16.28 -6.67
C ASN A 218 -7.47 -14.80 -6.52
N TYR A 219 -8.08 -14.45 -5.39
CA TYR A 219 -8.49 -13.08 -5.07
C TYR A 219 -7.36 -12.07 -5.26
N GLU A 220 -6.14 -12.40 -4.84
CA GLU A 220 -4.97 -11.53 -5.00
C GLU A 220 -4.68 -11.27 -6.48
N THR A 221 -4.71 -12.30 -7.32
CA THR A 221 -4.52 -12.20 -8.78
C THR A 221 -5.59 -11.35 -9.44
N ILE A 222 -6.86 -11.55 -9.08
CA ILE A 222 -7.99 -10.75 -9.58
C ILE A 222 -7.81 -9.28 -9.19
N LYS A 223 -7.44 -8.98 -7.93
CA LYS A 223 -7.19 -7.61 -7.49
C LYS A 223 -6.04 -6.94 -8.23
N LEU A 224 -4.99 -7.67 -8.56
CA LEU A 224 -3.89 -7.14 -9.37
C LEU A 224 -4.33 -6.81 -10.80
N LEU A 225 -5.16 -7.65 -11.40
CA LEU A 225 -5.75 -7.38 -12.72
C LEU A 225 -6.65 -6.13 -12.68
N GLU A 226 -7.50 -5.99 -11.66
CA GLU A 226 -8.34 -4.80 -11.47
C GLU A 226 -7.50 -3.51 -11.34
N LEU A 227 -6.42 -3.55 -10.54
CA LEU A 227 -5.51 -2.42 -10.38
C LEU A 227 -4.85 -2.06 -11.71
N GLN A 228 -4.36 -3.05 -12.46
CA GLN A 228 -3.71 -2.83 -13.75
C GLN A 228 -4.67 -2.23 -14.80
N ILE A 229 -5.94 -2.64 -14.80
CA ILE A 229 -6.98 -2.05 -15.67
C ILE A 229 -7.21 -0.57 -15.30
N THR A 230 -7.26 -0.27 -14.00
CA THR A 230 -7.47 1.09 -13.49
C THR A 230 -6.30 2.00 -13.87
N ASP A 231 -5.06 1.53 -13.70
CA ASP A 231 -3.85 2.25 -14.11
C ASP A 231 -3.85 2.54 -15.61
N PHE A 232 -4.27 1.58 -16.43
CA PHE A 232 -4.40 1.77 -17.88
C PHE A 232 -5.45 2.82 -18.25
N ALA A 233 -6.61 2.81 -17.58
CA ALA A 233 -7.68 3.78 -17.82
C ALA A 233 -7.24 5.22 -17.49
N ASN A 234 -6.47 5.40 -16.41
CA ASN A 234 -5.98 6.71 -15.98
C ASN A 234 -4.83 7.26 -16.85
N SER A 235 -4.20 6.42 -17.66
CA SER A 235 -3.07 6.81 -18.53
C SER A 235 -3.49 7.38 -19.89
N ARG A 236 -4.78 7.33 -20.22
CA ARG A 236 -5.34 7.85 -21.48
C ARG A 236 -5.98 9.22 -21.26
#